data_AF-A0A1I3EDP2-F1
#
_entry.id   AF-A0A1I3EDP2-F1
#
_cell.length_a   1.000
_cell.length_b   1.000
_cell.length_c   1.000
_cell.angle_alpha   90.00
_cell.angle_beta   90.00
_cell.angle_gamma   90.00
#
_symmetry.space_group_name_H-M   'P 1'
#
loop_
_entity.id
_entity.type
_entity.pdbx_description
1 polymer ?
#
loop_
_entity_poly.entity_id
_entity_poly.type
_entity_poly.pdbx_seq_one_letter_code
_entity_poly.pdbx_strand_id
1 'polypeptide(L)' 'MKRIKVGEIIKMLENDAWFLHRQKGSHRQYKNSTKKGTVTVNGKPSEVLSQMLLNSIFKQAGWK' A
#
# COMPACT_ATOMS: atom_id res chain seq x y z
N MET A 1 -11.88 14.96 0.45
CA MET A 1 -11.27 13.62 0.62
C MET A 1 -10.38 13.32 -0.59
N LYS A 2 -9.15 12.86 -0.38
CA LYS A 2 -8.28 12.44 -1.49
C LYS A 2 -8.83 11.13 -2.06
N ARG A 3 -9.16 11.10 -3.35
CA ARG A 3 -9.54 9.88 -4.06
C ARG A 3 -8.28 9.30 -4.68
N ILE A 4 -7.66 8.35 -3.99
CA ILE A 4 -6.46 7.67 -4.47
C ILE A 4 -6.84 6.24 -4.83
N LYS A 5 -6.39 5.77 -5.99
CA LYS A 5 -6.63 4.39 -6.42
C LYS A 5 -5.58 3.44 -5.84
N VAL A 6 -5.93 2.17 -5.71
CA VAL A 6 -4.99 1.10 -5.32
C VAL A 6 -3.73 1.13 -6.18
N GLY A 7 -3.86 1.29 -7.50
CA GLY A 7 -2.72 1.35 -8.41
C GLY A 7 -1.77 2.52 -8.15
N GLU A 8 -2.27 3.65 -7.66
CA GLU A 8 -1.44 4.81 -7.29
C GLU A 8 -0.66 4.51 -6.01
N ILE A 9 -1.29 3.89 -5.00
CA ILE A 9 -0.59 3.46 -3.77
C ILE A 9 0.50 2.45 -4.07
N ILE A 10 0.25 1.49 -4.97
CA ILE A 10 1.27 0.51 -5.37
C ILE A 10 2.50 1.22 -5.95
N LYS A 11 2.30 2.17 -6.87
CA LYS A 11 3.40 2.96 -7.44
C LYS A 11 4.13 3.78 -6.38
N MET A 12 3.41 4.38 -5.44
CA MET A 12 4.03 5.14 -4.34
C MET A 12 4.89 4.23 -3.44
N LEU A 13 4.42 3.02 -3.14
CA LEU A 13 5.17 2.03 -2.37
C LEU A 13 6.43 1.59 -3.12
N GLU A 14 6.31 1.25 -4.39
CA GLU A 14 7.46 0.87 -5.24
C GLU A 14 8.52 1.98 -5.30
N ASN A 15 8.09 3.25 -5.46
CA ASN A 15 8.97 4.41 -5.43
C ASN A 15 9.65 4.64 -4.08
N ASP A 16 9.01 4.25 -2.98
CA ASP A 16 9.58 4.28 -1.63
C ASP A 16 10.35 2.98 -1.28
N ALA A 17 10.80 2.25 -2.30
CA ALA A 17 11.56 1.01 -2.20
C ALA A 17 10.85 -0.12 -1.42
N TRP A 18 9.52 -0.11 -1.41
CA TRP A 18 8.74 -1.28 -1.00
C TRP A 18 8.58 -2.24 -2.16
N PHE A 19 8.79 -3.53 -1.91
CA PHE A 19 8.63 -4.59 -2.89
C PHE A 19 7.53 -5.56 -2.48
N LEU A 20 6.81 -6.10 -3.46
CA LEU A 20 5.80 -7.12 -3.23
C LEU A 20 6.47 -8.39 -2.70
N HIS A 21 6.14 -8.79 -1.47
CA HIS A 21 6.71 -9.97 -0.82
C HIS A 21 5.82 -11.20 -1.00
N ARG A 22 4.51 -11.05 -0.82
CA ARG A 22 3.52 -12.12 -1.01
C ARG A 22 2.19 -11.56 -1.43
N GLN A 23 1.41 -12.36 -2.15
CA GLN A 23 0.05 -12.02 -2.52
C GLN A 23 -0.86 -13.25 -2.35
N LYS A 24 -2.04 -13.03 -1.76
CA LYS A 24 -3.12 -14.03 -1.72
C LYS A 24 -4.40 -13.36 -2.18
N GLY A 25 -4.92 -13.79 -3.34
CA GLY A 25 -6.05 -13.12 -3.98
C GLY A 25 -5.75 -11.64 -4.26
N SER A 26 -6.63 -10.74 -3.82
CA SER A 26 -6.48 -9.29 -3.98
C SER A 26 -5.61 -8.64 -2.90
N HIS A 27 -5.16 -9.38 -1.88
CA HIS A 27 -4.34 -8.86 -0.80
C HIS A 27 -2.87 -8.97 -1.15
N ARG A 28 -2.23 -7.81 -1.35
CA ARG A 28 -0.80 -7.66 -1.62
C ARG A 28 -0.09 -7.23 -0.35
N GLN A 29 1.01 -7.89 -0.02
CA GLN A 29 1.82 -7.62 1.17
C GLN A 29 3.19 -7.14 0.71
N TYR A 30 3.53 -5.90 1.06
CA TYR A 30 4.78 -5.25 0.70
C TYR A 30 5.75 -5.22 1.87
N LYS A 31 7.02 -5.42 1.59
CA LYS A 31 8.12 -5.24 2.55
C LYS A 31 9.09 -4.17 2.05
N ASN A 32 9.87 -3.63 2.97
CA ASN A 32 10.94 -2.70 2.69
C ASN A 32 12.22 -3.22 3.34
N SER A 33 13.36 -3.03 2.69
CA SER A 33 14.65 -3.50 3.20
C SER A 33 15.18 -2.67 4.36
N THR A 34 14.80 -1.39 4.45
CA THR A 34 15.24 -0.45 5.50
C THR A 34 14.17 -0.21 6.55
N LYS A 35 12.89 -0.08 6.14
CA LYS A 35 11.77 0.16 7.05
C LYS A 35 11.24 -1.15 7.62
N LYS A 36 11.11 -1.22 8.96
CA LYS A 36 10.50 -2.37 9.63
C LYS A 36 8.98 -2.35 9.42
N GLY A 37 8.42 -3.51 9.10
CA GLY A 37 6.97 -3.70 8.99
C GLY A 37 6.56 -4.42 7.71
N THR A 38 5.26 -4.48 7.49
CA THR A 38 4.67 -4.99 6.25
C THR A 38 3.45 -4.16 5.94
N VAL A 39 3.39 -3.61 4.72
CA VAL A 39 2.25 -2.83 4.25
C VAL A 39 1.28 -3.76 3.52
N THR A 40 0.02 -3.75 3.93
CA THR A 40 -1.03 -4.52 3.27
C THR A 40 -1.84 -3.61 2.35
N VAL A 41 -1.92 -3.96 1.06
CA VAL A 41 -2.78 -3.28 0.09
C VAL A 41 -3.77 -4.29 -0.50
N ASN A 42 -5.06 -4.12 -0.22
CA ASN A 42 -6.14 -4.92 -0.78
C ASN A 42 -6.88 -4.17 -1.89
N GLY A 43 -7.48 -4.93 -2.81
CA GLY A 43 -8.36 -4.40 -3.86
C GLY A 43 -7.78 -4.43 -5.27
N LYS A 44 -8.64 -4.10 -6.25
CA LYS A 44 -8.25 -4.04 -7.67
C LYS A 44 -7.50 -2.74 -7.95
N PRO A 45 -6.53 -2.68 -8.87
CA PRO A 45 -5.78 -1.45 -9.18
C PRO A 45 -6.65 -0.24 -9.54
N SER A 46 -7.83 -0.46 -10.13
CA SER A 46 -8.79 0.58 -10.50
C SER A 46 -9.66 1.09 -9.34
N GLU A 47 -9.67 0.39 -8.22
CA GLU A 47 -10.53 0.66 -7.05
C GLU A 47 -10.01 1.88 -6.27
N VAL A 48 -10.94 2.73 -5.83
CA VAL A 48 -10.63 3.91 -5.01
C VAL A 48 -10.59 3.51 -3.54
N LEU A 49 -9.50 3.83 -2.86
CA LEU A 49 -9.31 3.52 -1.45
C LEU A 49 -10.12 4.46 -0.57
N SER A 50 -10.73 3.91 0.49
CA SER A 50 -11.35 4.71 1.53
C SER A 50 -10.30 5.48 2.33
N GLN A 51 -10.69 6.60 2.94
CA GLN A 51 -9.78 7.41 3.76
C GLN A 51 -9.20 6.60 4.94
N MET A 52 -9.99 5.70 5.52
CA MET A 52 -9.55 4.81 6.60
C MET A 52 -8.43 3.88 6.14
N LEU A 53 -8.57 3.27 4.96
CA LEU A 53 -7.58 2.36 4.41
C LEU A 53 -6.29 3.11 4.01
N LEU A 54 -6.41 4.30 3.44
CA LEU A 54 -5.26 5.18 3.17
C LEU A 54 -4.48 5.51 4.45
N ASN A 55 -5.18 5.88 5.53
CA ASN A 55 -4.52 6.21 6.80
C ASN A 55 -3.79 4.99 7.39
N SER A 56 -4.40 3.79 7.29
CA SER A 56 -3.78 2.55 7.74
C SER A 56 -2.50 2.24 6.95
N ILE A 57 -2.56 2.35 5.62
CA ILE A 57 -1.42 2.13 4.72
C ILE A 57 -0.31 3.15 5.01
N PHE A 58 -0.64 4.43 5.15
CA PHE A 58 0.37 5.48 5.40
C PHE A 58 1.08 5.29 6.73
N LYS A 59 0.35 4.86 7.76
CA LYS A 59 0.94 4.51 9.06
C LYS A 59 1.86 3.30 8.96
N GLN A 60 1.47 2.27 8.22
CA GLN A 60 2.30 1.08 8.00
C GLN A 60 3.56 1.41 7.17
N ALA A 61 3.45 2.32 6.20
CA ALA A 61 4.55 2.75 5.33
C ALA A 61 5.49 3.78 5.99
N GLY A 62 5.10 4.33 7.15
CA GLY A 62 5.83 5.38 7.85
C GLY A 62 5.81 6.73 7.12
N TRP A 63 4.78 6.99 6.31
CA TRP A 63 4.61 8.29 5.63
C TRP A 63 3.89 9.32 6.48
N LYS A 64 3.08 8.86 7.45
CA LYS A 64 2.34 9.71 8.38
C LYS A 64 1.97 8.97 9.66
#